data_AF-A0A2M9WI14-F1
#
_entry.id   AF-A0A2M9WI14-F1
#
_cell.length_a   1.000
_cell.length_b   1.000
_cell.length_c   1.000
_cell.angle_alpha   90.00
_cell.angle_beta   90.00
_cell.angle_gamma   90.00
#
_symmetry.space_group_name_H-M   'P 1'
#
loop_
_entity.id
_entity.type
_entity.pdbx_description
1 polymer ?
#
loop_
_entity_poly.entity_id
_entity_poly.type
_entity_poly.pdbx_seq_one_letter_code
_entity_poly.pdbx_strand_id
1 'polypeptide(L)'
;MDSYCMPSIPVPLVTLLVLLILIVTLAANDKQRHQTTLLFLIVCSLLLAVGALRWIWPSTPLMALRVLLATLIPALAWHCFSPHTTHQYSRWKIFPPALAIIIMQCWPEAIDSALFVLYIGYGAALILMGLGGGDRFSDARIGEVVLAARMALTAGIFLCFSGITDLLVALEFTLHQGKLVPQLIALLQSLMLPLLSLAIVLAARTRPLEVSIETAMPDSSPLQTPEQAALCLQLENRLRQDDLFLNTQLTLNLLARKAGIPSRHISRAINATYHCNVSQWINGFRIAHAQQLLRSSSLPVTEVMLASGFTTKSNFNREFLRISGQTPSAFRQQAGSMPLSESA
;
A
#
# COMPACT_ATOMS: atom_id res chain seq x y z
N MET A 1 -35.41 -1.70 37.53
CA MET A 1 -35.12 -0.27 37.78
C MET A 1 -33.84 -0.28 38.61
N ASP A 2 -32.64 -0.07 38.10
CA ASP A 2 -32.17 0.48 36.83
C ASP A 2 -30.93 -0.29 36.41
N SER A 3 -30.91 -0.83 35.20
CA SER A 3 -29.76 -1.55 34.66
C SER A 3 -29.32 -0.85 33.38
N TYR A 4 -28.37 0.07 33.56
CA TYR A 4 -27.41 0.57 32.58
C TYR A 4 -27.90 0.63 31.12
N CYS A 5 -28.81 1.56 30.84
CA CYS A 5 -28.92 2.13 29.51
C CYS A 5 -27.74 3.09 29.33
N MET A 6 -26.57 2.55 28.98
CA MET A 6 -25.53 3.35 28.33
C MET A 6 -25.91 3.39 26.85
N PRO A 7 -26.35 4.52 26.28
CA PRO A 7 -26.40 4.69 24.84
C PRO A 7 -24.95 4.88 24.38
N SER A 8 -24.14 3.84 24.48
CA SER A 8 -22.88 3.80 23.76
C SER A 8 -23.28 3.77 22.30
N ILE A 9 -23.25 4.94 21.65
CA ILE A 9 -23.23 5.05 20.19
C ILE A 9 -22.29 3.93 19.75
N PRO A 10 -22.78 2.91 19.02
CA PRO A 10 -21.94 1.77 18.70
C PRO A 10 -20.69 2.33 18.03
N VAL A 11 -19.50 2.06 18.57
CA VAL A 11 -18.22 2.33 17.91
C VAL A 11 -18.25 1.96 16.39
N PRO A 12 -19.02 0.94 15.94
CA PRO A 12 -19.33 0.69 14.54
C PRO A 12 -19.94 1.86 13.72
N LEU A 13 -20.72 2.75 14.32
CA LEU A 13 -21.38 3.88 13.65
C LEU A 13 -20.40 5.00 13.29
N VAL A 14 -19.42 5.26 14.16
CA VAL A 14 -18.35 6.24 13.89
C VAL A 14 -17.45 5.72 12.77
N THR A 15 -17.08 4.44 12.80
CA THR A 15 -16.28 3.81 11.74
C THR A 15 -17.03 3.75 10.41
N LEU A 16 -18.34 3.51 10.43
CA LEU A 16 -19.21 3.60 9.25
C LEU A 16 -19.21 5.01 8.64
N LEU A 17 -19.34 6.06 9.46
CA LEU A 17 -19.35 7.44 8.99
C LEU A 17 -18.01 7.83 8.34
N VAL A 18 -16.88 7.43 8.94
CA VAL A 18 -15.54 7.63 8.35
C VAL A 18 -15.41 6.92 7.00
N LEU A 19 -15.87 5.67 6.89
CA LEU A 19 -15.85 4.92 5.63
C LEU A 19 -16.72 5.58 4.55
N LEU A 20 -17.90 6.09 4.91
CA LEU A 20 -18.77 6.81 3.97
C LEU A 20 -18.12 8.09 3.45
N ILE A 21 -17.49 8.88 4.33
CA ILE A 21 -16.73 10.08 3.92
C ILE A 21 -15.59 9.69 2.96
N LEU A 22 -14.87 8.61 3.25
CA LEU A 22 -13.78 8.12 2.40
C LEU A 22 -14.30 7.67 1.02
N ILE A 23 -15.44 6.97 0.97
CA ILE A 23 -16.09 6.56 -0.30
C ILE A 23 -16.47 7.78 -1.14
N VAL A 24 -17.10 8.80 -0.55
CA VAL A 24 -17.48 10.03 -1.26
C VAL A 24 -16.25 10.75 -1.80
N THR A 25 -15.20 10.87 -0.98
CA THR A 25 -13.94 11.53 -1.36
C THR A 25 -13.24 10.80 -2.51
N LEU A 26 -13.24 9.46 -2.48
CA LEU A 26 -12.66 8.64 -3.55
C LEU A 26 -13.51 8.66 -4.82
N ALA A 27 -14.83 8.65 -4.71
CA ALA A 27 -15.73 8.67 -5.86
C ALA A 27 -15.68 10.00 -6.63
N ALA A 28 -15.36 11.10 -5.93
CA ALA A 28 -15.14 12.42 -6.53
C ALA A 28 -13.80 12.54 -7.28
N ASN A 29 -12.79 11.72 -6.93
CA ASN A 29 -11.46 11.75 -7.54
C ASN A 29 -11.24 10.52 -8.44
N ASP A 30 -11.40 10.71 -9.75
CA ASP A 30 -11.06 9.77 -10.83
C ASP A 30 -11.53 8.31 -10.63
N LYS A 31 -12.78 8.08 -11.05
CA LYS A 31 -13.56 6.85 -10.84
C LYS A 31 -12.94 5.57 -11.40
N GLN A 32 -12.05 5.65 -12.40
CA GLN A 32 -11.42 4.48 -13.01
C GLN A 32 -10.20 3.97 -12.22
N ARG A 33 -9.49 4.85 -11.52
CA ARG A 33 -8.22 4.52 -10.87
C ARG A 33 -8.39 3.74 -9.56
N HIS A 34 -9.56 3.82 -8.92
CA HIS A 34 -9.79 3.30 -7.57
C HIS A 34 -11.00 2.37 -7.43
N GLN A 35 -11.48 1.75 -8.51
CA GLN A 35 -12.71 0.93 -8.48
C GLN A 35 -12.66 -0.22 -7.48
N THR A 36 -11.54 -0.92 -7.38
CA THR A 36 -11.36 -2.05 -6.44
C THR A 36 -11.31 -1.57 -4.99
N THR A 37 -10.63 -0.46 -4.72
CA THR A 37 -10.59 0.17 -3.40
C THR A 37 -11.98 0.67 -2.97
N LEU A 38 -12.74 1.28 -3.88
CA LEU A 38 -14.13 1.68 -3.64
C LEU A 38 -15.00 0.46 -3.29
N LEU A 39 -14.88 -0.63 -4.05
CA LEU A 39 -15.61 -1.87 -3.77
C LEU A 39 -15.27 -2.44 -2.39
N PHE A 40 -13.98 -2.46 -2.02
CA PHE A 40 -13.53 -2.89 -0.70
C PHE A 40 -14.15 -2.04 0.42
N LEU A 41 -14.15 -0.71 0.28
CA LEU A 41 -14.74 0.19 1.27
C LEU A 41 -16.26 0.04 1.39
N ILE A 42 -16.94 -0.16 0.26
CA ILE A 42 -18.40 -0.40 0.25
C ILE A 42 -18.72 -1.72 0.97
N VAL A 43 -17.98 -2.80 0.72
CA VAL A 43 -18.20 -4.09 1.39
C VAL A 43 -17.92 -3.99 2.89
N CYS A 44 -16.86 -3.31 3.32
CA CYS A 44 -16.59 -3.05 4.73
C CYS A 44 -17.70 -2.22 5.41
N SER A 45 -18.18 -1.19 4.73
CA SER A 45 -19.30 -0.34 5.19
C SER A 45 -20.59 -1.17 5.34
N LEU A 46 -20.92 -2.00 4.36
CA LEU A 46 -22.06 -2.93 4.41
C LEU A 46 -21.93 -3.93 5.56
N LEU A 47 -20.74 -4.52 5.79
CA LEU A 47 -20.54 -5.46 6.88
C LEU A 47 -20.78 -4.81 8.25
N LEU A 48 -20.28 -3.59 8.45
CA LEU A 48 -20.51 -2.82 9.68
C LEU A 48 -21.99 -2.45 9.85
N ALA A 49 -22.66 -2.03 8.77
CA ALA A 49 -24.08 -1.69 8.79
C ALA A 49 -24.95 -2.91 9.13
N VAL A 50 -24.70 -4.06 8.49
CA VAL A 50 -25.40 -5.33 8.80
C VAL A 50 -25.12 -5.79 10.23
N GLY A 51 -23.87 -5.63 10.69
CA GLY A 51 -23.49 -5.90 12.08
C GLY A 51 -24.27 -5.06 13.09
N ALA A 52 -24.43 -3.75 12.83
CA ALA A 52 -25.22 -2.85 13.65
C ALA A 52 -26.72 -3.16 13.59
N LEU A 53 -27.25 -3.43 12.39
CA LEU A 53 -28.67 -3.72 12.16
C LEU A 53 -29.13 -4.98 12.92
N ARG A 54 -28.26 -5.98 13.06
CA ARG A 54 -28.54 -7.21 13.81
C ARG A 54 -28.87 -6.95 15.29
N TRP A 55 -28.25 -5.96 15.91
CA TRP A 55 -28.54 -5.60 17.31
C TRP A 55 -29.96 -5.06 17.49
N ILE A 56 -30.55 -4.53 16.41
CA ILE A 56 -31.90 -3.97 16.40
C ILE A 56 -32.91 -5.04 15.94
N TRP A 57 -32.54 -5.86 14.94
CA TRP A 57 -33.37 -6.92 14.38
C TRP A 57 -32.59 -8.24 14.22
N PRO A 58 -32.69 -9.19 15.16
CA PRO A 58 -32.09 -10.50 15.01
C PRO A 58 -32.91 -11.34 14.03
N SER A 59 -32.48 -11.43 12.77
CA SER A 59 -33.10 -12.28 11.74
C SER A 59 -32.07 -13.21 11.07
N THR A 60 -32.50 -14.42 10.71
CA THR A 60 -31.70 -15.43 9.99
C THR A 60 -31.11 -14.94 8.65
N PRO A 61 -31.80 -14.18 7.78
CA PRO A 61 -31.20 -13.69 6.53
C PRO A 61 -30.05 -12.71 6.74
N LEU A 62 -30.07 -11.91 7.82
CA LEU A 62 -28.96 -10.99 8.14
C LEU A 62 -27.68 -11.74 8.53
N MET A 63 -27.81 -12.93 9.13
CA MET A 63 -26.66 -13.78 9.46
C MET A 63 -25.98 -14.31 8.20
N ALA A 64 -26.75 -14.79 7.24
CA ALA A 64 -26.24 -15.25 5.94
C ALA A 64 -25.53 -14.13 5.18
N LEU A 65 -26.13 -12.93 5.15
CA LEU A 65 -25.54 -11.76 4.50
C LEU A 65 -24.22 -11.34 5.18
N ARG A 66 -24.14 -11.37 6.52
CA ARG A 66 -22.92 -11.05 7.27
C ARG A 66 -21.77 -11.98 6.91
N VAL A 67 -22.02 -13.29 6.89
CA VAL A 67 -21.00 -14.30 6.52
C VAL A 67 -20.51 -14.06 5.11
N LEU A 68 -21.43 -13.83 4.16
CA LEU A 68 -21.08 -13.57 2.77
C LEU A 68 -20.19 -12.31 2.66
N LEU A 69 -20.57 -11.21 3.31
CA LEU A 69 -19.76 -9.99 3.34
C LEU A 69 -18.39 -10.20 4.02
N ALA A 70 -18.33 -10.94 5.13
CA ALA A 70 -17.07 -11.25 5.82
C ALA A 70 -16.10 -12.04 4.94
N THR A 71 -16.60 -13.02 4.17
CA THR A 71 -15.76 -13.83 3.28
C THR A 71 -15.20 -13.06 2.08
N LEU A 72 -15.89 -11.97 1.68
CA LEU A 72 -15.44 -11.09 0.60
C LEU A 72 -14.29 -10.18 1.03
N ILE A 73 -14.18 -9.81 2.31
CA ILE A 73 -13.17 -8.85 2.77
C ILE A 73 -11.74 -9.31 2.51
N PRO A 74 -11.30 -10.52 2.93
CA PRO A 74 -9.94 -10.99 2.66
C PRO A 74 -9.63 -11.09 1.15
N ALA A 75 -10.59 -11.54 0.35
CA ALA A 75 -10.44 -11.66 -1.09
C ALA A 75 -10.29 -10.29 -1.79
N LEU A 76 -11.08 -9.29 -1.36
CA LEU A 76 -10.99 -7.92 -1.87
C LEU A 76 -9.71 -7.22 -1.40
N ALA A 77 -9.29 -7.44 -0.15
CA ALA A 77 -8.04 -6.93 0.37
C ALA A 77 -6.85 -7.48 -0.43
N TRP A 78 -6.84 -8.79 -0.70
CA TRP A 78 -5.85 -9.39 -1.60
C TRP A 78 -5.84 -8.69 -2.95
N HIS A 79 -7.00 -8.51 -3.58
CA HIS A 79 -7.06 -7.89 -4.90
C HIS A 79 -6.61 -6.42 -4.91
N CYS A 80 -6.87 -5.67 -3.85
CA CYS A 80 -6.47 -4.27 -3.73
C CYS A 80 -4.96 -4.10 -3.55
N PHE A 81 -4.33 -5.00 -2.80
CA PHE A 81 -2.95 -4.83 -2.36
C PHE A 81 -1.96 -5.80 -3.02
N SER A 82 -2.44 -6.83 -3.73
CA SER A 82 -1.60 -7.67 -4.57
C SER A 82 -1.24 -6.94 -5.86
N PRO A 83 0.01 -7.02 -6.34
CA PRO A 83 0.37 -6.53 -7.65
C PRO A 83 -0.50 -7.23 -8.71
N HIS A 84 -0.81 -6.52 -9.80
CA HIS A 84 -1.58 -7.05 -10.94
C HIS A 84 -0.72 -8.03 -11.78
N THR A 85 0.19 -8.74 -11.14
CA THR A 85 1.08 -9.71 -11.76
C THR A 85 0.24 -10.88 -12.24
N THR A 86 0.05 -10.89 -13.56
CA THR A 86 -0.36 -12.02 -14.41
C THR A 86 -1.76 -12.61 -14.17
N HIS A 87 -2.53 -12.58 -15.26
CA HIS A 87 -3.87 -13.11 -15.57
C HIS A 87 -4.27 -14.51 -15.05
N GLN A 88 -3.48 -15.21 -14.23
CA GLN A 88 -3.61 -16.66 -14.05
C GLN A 88 -4.50 -17.12 -12.88
N TYR A 89 -4.92 -16.22 -11.99
CA TYR A 89 -5.73 -16.57 -10.80
C TYR A 89 -7.17 -16.00 -10.81
N SER A 90 -7.77 -15.84 -11.98
CA SER A 90 -9.15 -15.31 -12.10
C SER A 90 -10.21 -16.20 -11.44
N ARG A 91 -10.02 -17.53 -11.42
CA ARG A 91 -10.99 -18.49 -10.87
C ARG A 91 -10.94 -18.67 -9.35
N TRP A 92 -9.80 -18.38 -8.72
CA TRP A 92 -9.62 -18.53 -7.27
C TRP A 92 -10.30 -17.40 -6.47
N LYS A 93 -10.77 -16.35 -7.16
CA LYS A 93 -11.46 -15.19 -6.57
C LYS A 93 -12.87 -15.51 -6.05
N ILE A 94 -13.54 -16.52 -6.61
CA ILE A 94 -14.93 -16.89 -6.29
C ILE A 94 -14.97 -18.08 -5.31
N PHE A 95 -13.87 -18.83 -5.20
CA PHE A 95 -13.81 -20.03 -4.40
C PHE A 95 -14.05 -19.79 -2.89
N PRO A 96 -13.47 -18.75 -2.25
CA PRO A 96 -13.71 -18.52 -0.83
C PRO A 96 -15.16 -18.20 -0.43
N PRO A 97 -15.87 -17.26 -1.08
CA PRO A 97 -17.27 -16.99 -0.73
C PRO A 97 -18.19 -18.16 -1.08
N ALA A 98 -17.93 -18.87 -2.19
CA ALA A 98 -18.71 -20.06 -2.54
C ALA A 98 -18.52 -21.20 -1.52
N LEU A 99 -17.28 -21.45 -1.09
CA LEU A 99 -16.96 -22.44 -0.06
C LEU A 99 -17.59 -22.08 1.29
N ALA A 100 -17.60 -20.80 1.68
CA ALA A 100 -18.20 -20.37 2.92
C ALA A 100 -19.73 -20.56 2.95
N ILE A 101 -20.42 -20.37 1.81
CA ILE A 101 -21.85 -20.66 1.69
C ILE A 101 -22.12 -22.16 1.85
N ILE A 102 -21.27 -23.02 1.28
CA ILE A 102 -21.37 -24.48 1.43
C ILE A 102 -21.13 -24.90 2.88
N ILE A 103 -20.09 -24.37 3.53
CA ILE A 103 -19.80 -24.63 4.94
C ILE A 103 -20.96 -24.16 5.82
N MET A 104 -21.56 -23.01 5.54
CA MET A 104 -22.72 -22.51 6.29
C MET A 104 -23.94 -23.45 6.20
N GLN A 105 -24.13 -24.14 5.09
CA GLN A 105 -25.26 -25.06 4.90
C GLN A 105 -24.98 -26.47 5.45
N CYS A 106 -23.75 -26.96 5.36
CA CYS A 106 -23.40 -28.33 5.74
C CYS A 106 -22.86 -28.44 7.18
N TRP A 107 -22.13 -27.43 7.66
CA TRP A 107 -21.53 -27.37 9.00
C TRP A 107 -21.50 -25.94 9.56
N PRO A 108 -22.64 -25.45 10.08
CA PRO A 108 -22.74 -24.11 10.68
C PRO A 108 -21.73 -23.88 11.81
N GLU A 109 -21.47 -24.90 12.63
CA GLU A 109 -20.52 -24.83 13.77
C GLU A 109 -19.06 -24.61 13.34
N ALA A 110 -18.71 -24.95 12.10
CA ALA A 110 -17.34 -24.80 11.60
C ALA A 110 -17.06 -23.40 11.02
N ILE A 111 -18.08 -22.52 10.93
CA ILE A 111 -17.99 -21.28 10.16
C ILE A 111 -16.98 -20.29 10.74
N ASP A 112 -16.90 -20.19 12.06
CA ASP A 112 -15.97 -19.27 12.74
C ASP A 112 -14.52 -19.75 12.56
N SER A 113 -14.30 -21.07 12.61
CA SER A 113 -12.99 -21.67 12.30
C SER A 113 -12.60 -21.48 10.84
N ALA A 114 -13.56 -21.62 9.91
CA ALA A 114 -13.33 -21.40 8.49
C ALA A 114 -12.99 -19.93 8.19
N LEU A 115 -13.71 -18.99 8.79
CA LEU A 115 -13.43 -17.54 8.69
C LEU A 115 -12.05 -17.22 9.27
N PHE A 116 -11.69 -17.79 10.42
CA PHE A 116 -10.37 -17.61 11.02
C PHE A 116 -9.25 -18.06 10.06
N VAL A 117 -9.33 -19.28 9.52
CA VAL A 117 -8.34 -19.81 8.57
C VAL A 117 -8.26 -18.94 7.32
N LEU A 118 -9.40 -18.47 6.82
CA LEU A 118 -9.45 -17.59 5.64
C LEU A 118 -8.74 -16.26 5.90
N TYR A 119 -9.06 -15.58 7.00
CA TYR A 119 -8.47 -14.29 7.36
C TYR A 119 -6.97 -14.40 7.64
N ILE A 120 -6.54 -15.44 8.38
CA ILE A 120 -5.13 -15.70 8.64
C ILE A 120 -4.38 -16.05 7.36
N GLY A 121 -4.96 -16.89 6.49
CA GLY A 121 -4.34 -17.30 5.23
C GLY A 121 -4.06 -16.11 4.31
N TYR A 122 -5.07 -15.27 4.08
CA TYR A 122 -4.91 -14.05 3.28
C TYR A 122 -4.03 -13.01 3.97
N GLY A 123 -4.17 -12.84 5.28
CA GLY A 123 -3.37 -11.90 6.06
C GLY A 123 -1.88 -12.25 6.04
N ALA A 124 -1.53 -13.51 6.31
CA ALA A 124 -0.17 -14.01 6.24
C ALA A 124 0.40 -13.90 4.81
N ALA A 125 -0.39 -14.22 3.79
CA ALA A 125 0.05 -14.09 2.40
C ALA A 125 0.37 -12.64 2.03
N LEU A 126 -0.43 -11.67 2.48
CA LEU A 126 -0.16 -10.23 2.28
C LEU A 126 1.08 -9.76 3.06
N ILE A 127 1.29 -10.24 4.29
CA ILE A 127 2.49 -9.94 5.08
C ILE A 127 3.74 -10.49 4.38
N LEU A 128 3.73 -11.77 4.01
CA LEU A 128 4.85 -12.41 3.30
C LEU A 128 5.12 -11.73 1.95
N MET A 129 4.09 -11.18 1.30
CA MET A 129 4.24 -10.39 0.08
C MET A 129 4.89 -9.04 0.36
N GLY A 130 4.42 -8.30 1.37
CA GLY A 130 5.01 -7.01 1.77
C GLY A 130 6.46 -7.15 2.25
N LEU A 131 6.78 -8.25 2.95
CA LEU A 131 8.15 -8.58 3.37
C LEU A 131 9.05 -9.04 2.22
N GLY A 132 8.48 -9.58 1.14
CA GLY A 132 9.20 -10.10 -0.03
C GLY A 132 9.88 -9.06 -0.93
N GLY A 133 9.85 -7.78 -0.54
CA GLY A 133 10.58 -6.69 -1.21
C GLY A 133 9.94 -6.17 -2.51
N GLY A 134 10.59 -5.17 -3.11
CA GLY A 134 10.08 -4.43 -4.27
C GLY A 134 9.96 -5.24 -5.57
N ASP A 135 10.71 -6.34 -5.70
CA ASP A 135 10.72 -7.19 -6.90
C ASP A 135 9.37 -7.86 -7.19
N ARG A 136 8.56 -8.10 -6.13
CA ARG A 136 7.21 -8.66 -6.27
C ARG A 136 6.22 -7.66 -6.87
N PHE A 137 6.52 -6.36 -6.80
CA PHE A 137 5.69 -5.26 -7.29
C PHE A 137 6.23 -4.67 -8.59
N SER A 138 6.76 -5.52 -9.48
CA SER A 138 7.38 -5.08 -10.74
C SER A 138 6.42 -4.37 -11.71
N ASP A 139 5.10 -4.56 -11.54
CA ASP A 139 4.04 -3.84 -12.24
C ASP A 139 3.61 -2.53 -11.57
N ALA A 140 4.01 -2.29 -10.32
CA ALA A 140 3.75 -1.00 -9.68
C ALA A 140 4.66 0.08 -10.26
N ARG A 141 4.16 1.32 -10.28
CA ARG A 141 4.97 2.48 -10.66
C ARG A 141 6.19 2.51 -9.76
N ILE A 142 7.35 2.76 -10.35
CA ILE A 142 8.63 2.66 -9.64
C ILE A 142 8.67 3.56 -8.38
N GLY A 143 7.98 4.71 -8.38
CA GLY A 143 7.83 5.59 -7.21
C GLY A 143 6.82 5.16 -6.14
N GLU A 144 5.99 4.15 -6.40
CA GLU A 144 4.88 3.71 -5.54
C GLU A 144 5.11 2.30 -4.94
N VAL A 145 6.17 1.58 -5.36
CA VAL A 145 6.49 0.21 -4.93
C VAL A 145 6.58 0.08 -3.39
N VAL A 146 7.30 0.99 -2.73
CA VAL A 146 7.47 0.94 -1.26
C VAL A 146 6.15 1.20 -0.54
N LEU A 147 5.33 2.10 -1.07
CA LEU A 147 4.01 2.39 -0.50
C LEU A 147 3.09 1.18 -0.66
N ALA A 148 3.06 0.56 -1.84
CA ALA A 148 2.27 -0.65 -2.10
C ALA A 148 2.66 -1.80 -1.16
N ALA A 149 3.97 -2.05 -0.97
CA ALA A 149 4.45 -3.07 -0.04
C ALA A 149 4.04 -2.80 1.41
N ARG A 150 4.13 -1.54 1.87
CA ARG A 150 3.70 -1.14 3.21
C ARG A 150 2.19 -1.29 3.40
N MET A 151 1.39 -0.89 2.40
CA MET A 151 -0.06 -1.03 2.42
C MET A 151 -0.49 -2.51 2.46
N ALA A 152 0.19 -3.38 1.71
CA ALA A 152 -0.05 -4.82 1.77
C ALA A 152 0.27 -5.39 3.15
N LEU A 153 1.40 -5.00 3.75
CA LEU A 153 1.81 -5.44 5.09
C LEU A 153 0.81 -4.98 6.16
N THR A 154 0.41 -3.70 6.14
CA THR A 154 -0.56 -3.18 7.11
C THR A 154 -1.94 -3.82 6.95
N ALA A 155 -2.41 -4.01 5.72
CA ALA A 155 -3.66 -4.72 5.43
C ALA A 155 -3.59 -6.18 5.91
N GLY A 156 -2.47 -6.86 5.71
CA GLY A 156 -2.28 -8.24 6.16
C GLY A 156 -2.30 -8.37 7.69
N ILE A 157 -1.64 -7.47 8.42
CA ILE A 157 -1.68 -7.42 9.89
C ILE A 157 -3.13 -7.19 10.37
N PHE A 158 -3.85 -6.27 9.74
CA PHE A 158 -5.25 -5.98 10.07
C PHE A 158 -6.16 -7.20 9.86
N LEU A 159 -6.01 -7.92 8.74
CA LEU A 159 -6.76 -9.16 8.50
C LEU A 159 -6.47 -10.23 9.56
N CYS A 160 -5.19 -10.44 9.90
CA CYS A 160 -4.83 -11.40 10.94
C CYS A 160 -5.46 -11.04 12.29
N PHE A 161 -5.42 -9.76 12.67
CA PHE A 161 -6.03 -9.29 13.91
C PHE A 161 -7.56 -9.47 13.90
N SER A 162 -8.21 -9.15 12.77
CA SER A 162 -9.65 -9.36 12.62
C SER A 162 -10.02 -10.83 12.77
N GLY A 163 -9.27 -11.74 12.14
CA GLY A 163 -9.49 -13.19 12.29
C GLY A 163 -9.32 -13.66 13.73
N ILE A 164 -8.28 -13.19 14.43
CA ILE A 164 -8.06 -13.50 15.86
C ILE A 164 -9.23 -12.97 16.72
N THR A 165 -9.73 -11.77 16.42
CA THR A 165 -10.88 -11.18 17.12
C THR A 165 -12.12 -12.05 16.96
N ASP A 166 -12.42 -12.48 15.74
CA ASP A 166 -13.57 -13.33 15.46
C ASP A 166 -13.46 -14.68 16.19
N LEU A 167 -12.26 -15.28 16.23
CA LEU A 167 -11.99 -16.51 16.97
C LEU A 167 -12.16 -16.34 18.49
N LEU A 168 -11.66 -15.23 19.07
CA LEU A 168 -11.79 -14.95 20.50
C LEU A 168 -13.24 -14.74 20.91
N VAL A 169 -14.04 -14.06 20.06
CA VAL A 169 -15.47 -13.90 20.28
C VAL A 169 -16.18 -15.27 20.24
N ALA A 170 -15.88 -16.10 19.23
CA ALA A 170 -16.45 -17.45 19.14
C ALA A 170 -16.08 -18.31 20.38
N LEU A 171 -14.82 -18.27 20.81
CA LEU A 171 -14.36 -18.99 21.98
C LEU A 171 -15.05 -18.50 23.26
N GLU A 172 -15.25 -17.20 23.41
CA GLU A 172 -15.95 -16.62 24.55
C GLU A 172 -17.42 -17.08 24.60
N PHE A 173 -18.10 -17.15 23.44
CA PHE A 173 -19.46 -17.69 23.38
C PHE A 173 -19.50 -19.17 23.82
N THR A 174 -18.52 -19.98 23.40
CA THR A 174 -18.45 -21.40 23.78
C THR A 174 -18.12 -21.62 25.26
N LEU A 175 -17.21 -20.82 25.83
CA LEU A 175 -16.71 -21.03 27.19
C LEU A 175 -17.51 -20.27 28.27
N HIS A 176 -18.01 -19.07 27.96
CA HIS A 176 -18.58 -18.12 28.93
C HIS A 176 -20.01 -17.68 28.60
N GLN A 177 -20.65 -18.31 27.61
CA GLN A 177 -22.03 -18.02 27.17
C GLN A 177 -22.26 -16.56 26.72
N GLY A 178 -21.22 -15.86 26.26
CA GLY A 178 -21.39 -14.54 25.68
C GLY A 178 -21.32 -13.36 26.66
N LYS A 179 -21.04 -13.59 27.95
CA LYS A 179 -21.14 -12.56 29.01
C LYS A 179 -20.09 -11.44 28.89
N LEU A 180 -18.92 -11.76 28.36
CA LEU A 180 -17.77 -10.87 28.19
C LEU A 180 -17.64 -10.33 26.75
N VAL A 181 -18.44 -10.81 25.79
CA VAL A 181 -18.38 -10.34 24.38
C VAL A 181 -18.36 -8.83 24.24
N PRO A 182 -19.23 -8.05 24.92
CA PRO A 182 -19.24 -6.60 24.72
C PRO A 182 -17.94 -5.95 25.18
N GLN A 183 -17.36 -6.44 26.28
CA GLN A 183 -16.08 -5.96 26.82
C GLN A 183 -14.91 -6.36 25.93
N LEU A 184 -14.93 -7.59 25.41
CA LEU A 184 -13.91 -8.14 24.51
C LEU A 184 -13.91 -7.39 23.18
N ILE A 185 -15.07 -7.15 22.58
CA ILE A 185 -15.20 -6.34 21.36
C ILE A 185 -14.72 -4.91 21.61
N ALA A 186 -15.11 -4.27 22.71
CA ALA A 186 -14.67 -2.92 23.04
C ALA A 186 -13.14 -2.83 23.19
N LEU A 187 -12.53 -3.79 23.90
CA LEU A 187 -11.07 -3.88 24.08
C LEU A 187 -10.36 -4.07 22.73
N LEU A 188 -10.80 -5.04 21.92
CA LEU A 188 -10.17 -5.35 20.64
C LEU A 188 -10.35 -4.21 19.62
N GLN A 189 -11.50 -3.53 19.61
CA GLN A 189 -11.71 -2.34 18.78
C GLN A 189 -10.88 -1.14 19.24
N SER A 190 -10.70 -0.96 20.55
CA SER A 190 -9.82 0.07 21.11
C SER A 190 -8.36 -0.16 20.72
N LEU A 191 -7.95 -1.42 20.53
CA LEU A 191 -6.63 -1.80 20.05
C LEU A 191 -6.51 -1.68 18.51
N MET A 192 -7.61 -1.86 17.77
CA MET A 192 -7.65 -1.70 16.31
C MET A 192 -7.53 -0.26 15.84
N LEU A 193 -8.12 0.69 16.54
CA LEU A 193 -8.07 2.11 16.18
C LEU A 193 -6.64 2.69 16.11
N PRO A 194 -5.74 2.46 17.08
CA PRO A 194 -4.36 2.90 16.98
C PRO A 194 -3.57 2.14 15.91
N LEU A 195 -3.90 0.88 15.63
CA LEU A 195 -3.28 0.15 14.53
C LEU A 195 -3.71 0.70 13.16
N LEU A 196 -5.00 1.02 13.01
CA LEU A 196 -5.55 1.65 11.80
C LEU A 196 -5.01 3.08 11.64
N SER A 197 -4.92 3.85 12.72
CA SER A 197 -4.34 5.19 12.69
C SER A 197 -2.85 5.15 12.39
N LEU A 198 -2.10 4.20 12.97
CA LEU A 198 -0.69 3.97 12.65
C LEU A 198 -0.53 3.51 11.19
N ALA A 199 -1.40 2.66 10.66
CA ALA A 199 -1.38 2.25 9.25
C ALA A 199 -1.66 3.43 8.31
N ILE A 200 -2.67 4.27 8.62
CA ILE A 200 -2.97 5.50 7.89
C ILE A 200 -1.80 6.48 8.00
N VAL A 201 -1.20 6.62 9.18
CA VAL A 201 -0.04 7.48 9.42
C VAL A 201 1.21 6.95 8.74
N LEU A 202 1.47 5.65 8.69
CA LEU A 202 2.59 5.04 7.95
C LEU A 202 2.40 5.18 6.44
N ALA A 203 1.16 5.07 5.97
CA ALA A 203 0.78 5.34 4.59
C ALA A 203 0.90 6.84 4.24
N ALA A 204 0.61 7.73 5.19
CA ALA A 204 0.71 9.19 5.03
C ALA A 204 2.13 9.74 5.29
N ARG A 205 2.93 9.08 6.15
CA ARG A 205 4.35 9.35 6.48
C ARG A 205 5.31 8.79 5.43
N THR A 206 4.85 8.71 4.19
CA THR A 206 5.75 9.00 3.06
C THR A 206 6.11 10.51 2.98
N ARG A 207 5.65 11.31 3.95
CA ARG A 207 6.22 12.60 4.43
C ARG A 207 7.32 12.39 5.48
N PRO A 208 8.28 13.33 5.56
CA PRO A 208 9.72 13.10 5.70
C PRO A 208 10.07 12.40 7.01
N LEU A 209 10.39 11.11 6.94
CA LEU A 209 11.34 10.56 7.88
C LEU A 209 12.71 10.87 7.30
N GLU A 210 13.33 11.86 7.92
CA GLU A 210 14.78 12.01 8.03
C GLU A 210 15.31 10.61 8.40
N VAL A 211 15.64 9.83 7.37
CA VAL A 211 16.51 8.68 7.56
C VAL A 211 17.83 9.33 7.89
N SER A 212 18.14 9.35 9.19
CA SER A 212 19.49 9.57 9.67
C SER A 212 20.42 8.84 8.73
N ILE A 213 21.38 9.60 8.20
CA ILE A 213 22.52 9.09 7.48
C ILE A 213 23.28 8.22 8.49
N GLU A 214 22.83 6.99 8.68
CA GLU A 214 23.66 5.93 9.20
C GLU A 214 24.45 5.44 8.00
N THR A 215 25.63 6.04 7.88
CA THR A 215 26.79 5.50 7.21
C THR A 215 27.16 4.16 7.85
N ALA A 216 26.31 3.15 7.72
CA ALA A 216 26.71 1.78 7.91
C ALA A 216 27.31 1.34 6.58
N MET A 217 28.64 1.39 6.47
CA MET A 217 29.35 0.48 5.57
C MET A 217 29.11 -0.94 6.09
N PRO A 218 28.44 -1.83 5.35
CA PRO A 218 28.69 -3.25 5.51
C PRO A 218 29.90 -3.55 4.63
N ASP A 219 31.06 -3.69 5.27
CA ASP A 219 32.21 -4.31 4.64
C ASP A 219 31.87 -5.78 4.37
N SER A 220 31.64 -6.09 3.09
CA SER A 220 31.99 -7.36 2.44
C SER A 220 31.51 -7.30 0.99
N SER A 221 32.45 -7.07 0.07
CA SER A 221 32.27 -7.39 -1.34
C SER A 221 31.80 -8.85 -1.48
N PRO A 222 30.92 -9.12 -2.46
CA PRO A 222 31.36 -10.03 -3.51
C PRO A 222 30.93 -9.58 -4.91
N LEU A 223 31.93 -9.43 -5.79
CA LEU A 223 31.80 -9.52 -7.26
C LEU A 223 30.91 -8.45 -7.92
N GLN A 224 31.42 -7.22 -8.05
CA GLN A 224 31.09 -6.41 -9.24
C GLN A 224 31.65 -7.15 -10.45
N THR A 225 30.89 -8.09 -11.01
CA THR A 225 31.29 -8.71 -12.28
C THR A 225 31.26 -7.61 -13.34
N PRO A 226 32.27 -7.45 -14.21
CA PRO A 226 32.25 -6.45 -15.30
C PRO A 226 30.97 -6.52 -16.14
N GLU A 227 30.33 -7.68 -16.19
CA GLU A 227 29.02 -7.90 -16.81
C GLU A 227 27.87 -7.11 -16.15
N GLN A 228 27.83 -6.97 -14.82
CA GLN A 228 26.78 -6.22 -14.12
C GLN A 228 26.95 -4.70 -14.32
N ALA A 229 28.19 -4.22 -14.32
CA ALA A 229 28.49 -2.82 -14.61
C ALA A 229 28.15 -2.48 -16.07
N ALA A 230 28.48 -3.37 -17.02
CA ALA A 230 28.09 -3.22 -18.42
C ALA A 230 26.56 -3.21 -18.59
N LEU A 231 25.83 -4.05 -17.85
CA LEU A 231 24.36 -4.06 -17.85
C LEU A 231 23.78 -2.73 -17.34
N CYS A 232 24.31 -2.19 -16.25
CA CYS A 232 23.91 -0.90 -15.70
C CYS A 232 24.15 0.26 -16.69
N LEU A 233 25.28 0.26 -17.39
CA LEU A 233 25.58 1.24 -18.44
C LEU A 233 24.64 1.11 -19.64
N GLN A 234 24.33 -0.11 -20.08
CA GLN A 234 23.35 -0.33 -21.14
C GLN A 234 21.96 0.17 -20.73
N LEU A 235 21.55 -0.09 -19.49
CA LEU A 235 20.29 0.39 -18.94
C LEU A 235 20.25 1.91 -18.87
N GLU A 236 21.33 2.56 -18.41
CA GLU A 236 21.43 4.02 -18.37
C GLU A 236 21.30 4.64 -19.77
N ASN A 237 22.00 4.09 -20.76
CA ASN A 237 21.93 4.56 -22.14
C ASN A 237 20.51 4.46 -22.70
N ARG A 238 19.83 3.33 -22.46
CA ARG A 238 18.43 3.16 -22.87
C ARG A 238 17.48 4.11 -22.14
N LEU A 239 17.71 4.32 -20.84
CA LEU A 239 16.90 5.22 -20.03
C LEU A 239 16.98 6.67 -20.54
N ARG A 240 18.18 7.11 -20.94
CA ARG A 240 18.44 8.46 -21.48
C ARG A 240 17.99 8.63 -22.93
N GLN A 241 18.21 7.64 -23.79
CA GLN A 241 17.85 7.72 -25.21
C GLN A 241 16.34 7.90 -25.43
N ASP A 242 15.54 7.19 -24.65
CA ASP A 242 14.07 7.18 -24.78
C ASP A 242 13.39 8.11 -23.75
N ASP A 243 14.16 8.91 -23.00
CA ASP A 243 13.70 9.73 -21.88
C ASP A 243 12.73 9.00 -20.93
N LEU A 244 12.94 7.69 -20.74
CA LEU A 244 12.01 6.82 -20.01
C LEU A 244 11.82 7.28 -18.57
N PHE A 245 12.84 7.91 -17.98
CA PHE A 245 12.77 8.46 -16.64
C PHE A 245 11.70 9.56 -16.52
N LEU A 246 11.36 10.30 -17.59
CA LEU A 246 10.28 11.30 -17.58
C LEU A 246 8.88 10.67 -17.56
N ASN A 247 8.75 9.40 -17.97
CA ASN A 247 7.47 8.71 -17.97
C ASN A 247 6.99 8.43 -16.53
N THR A 248 5.92 9.12 -16.12
CA THR A 248 5.30 8.97 -14.79
C THR A 248 4.67 7.58 -14.56
N GLN A 249 4.42 6.83 -15.63
CA GLN A 249 3.86 5.47 -15.60
C GLN A 249 4.94 4.38 -15.71
N LEU A 250 6.23 4.75 -15.66
CA LEU A 250 7.32 3.77 -15.74
C LEU A 250 7.24 2.74 -14.60
N THR A 251 7.14 1.47 -14.99
CA THR A 251 7.20 0.29 -14.12
C THR A 251 8.49 -0.46 -14.37
N LEU A 252 8.91 -1.31 -13.42
CA LEU A 252 10.10 -2.14 -13.61
C LEU A 252 9.91 -3.11 -14.80
N ASN A 253 8.70 -3.64 -14.98
CA ASN A 253 8.38 -4.49 -16.13
C ASN A 253 8.40 -3.75 -17.46
N LEU A 254 8.00 -2.47 -17.50
CA LEU A 254 8.13 -1.66 -18.71
C LEU A 254 9.60 -1.41 -19.05
N LEU A 255 10.43 -1.08 -18.04
CA LEU A 255 11.87 -0.92 -18.22
C LEU A 255 12.52 -2.22 -18.70
N ALA A 256 12.16 -3.36 -18.10
CA ALA A 256 12.61 -4.69 -18.49
C ALA A 256 12.29 -5.03 -19.96
N ARG A 257 11.05 -4.78 -20.38
CA ARG A 257 10.63 -4.98 -21.78
C ARG A 257 11.38 -4.09 -22.75
N LYS A 258 11.55 -2.81 -22.41
CA LYS A 258 12.27 -1.83 -23.24
C LYS A 258 13.76 -2.14 -23.36
N ALA A 259 14.36 -2.64 -22.29
CA ALA A 259 15.77 -2.98 -22.25
C ALA A 259 16.07 -4.42 -22.73
N GLY A 260 15.06 -5.28 -22.87
CA GLY A 260 15.24 -6.70 -23.22
C GLY A 260 15.86 -7.53 -22.09
N ILE A 261 15.78 -7.06 -20.84
CA ILE A 261 16.43 -7.67 -19.67
C ILE A 261 15.37 -8.03 -18.64
N PRO A 262 15.40 -9.23 -18.02
CA PRO A 262 14.45 -9.59 -16.96
C PRO A 262 14.47 -8.60 -15.78
N SER A 263 13.29 -8.20 -15.29
CA SER A 263 13.10 -7.26 -14.16
C SER A 263 13.96 -7.59 -12.93
N ARG A 264 14.08 -8.88 -12.60
CA ARG A 264 14.87 -9.36 -11.45
C ARG A 264 16.38 -9.16 -11.66
N HIS A 265 16.86 -9.26 -12.90
CA HIS A 265 18.27 -9.01 -13.23
C HIS A 265 18.58 -7.52 -13.12
N ILE A 266 17.67 -6.66 -13.59
CA ILE A 266 17.78 -5.20 -13.45
C ILE A 266 17.87 -4.80 -11.98
N SER A 267 16.93 -5.28 -11.14
CA SER A 267 16.90 -4.96 -9.71
C SER A 267 18.19 -5.39 -9.00
N ARG A 268 18.64 -6.63 -9.26
CA ARG A 268 19.90 -7.15 -8.68
C ARG A 268 21.13 -6.36 -9.14
N ALA A 269 21.24 -6.03 -10.42
CA ALA A 269 22.38 -5.30 -10.95
C ALA A 269 22.46 -3.88 -10.38
N ILE A 270 21.33 -3.17 -10.33
CA ILE A 270 21.28 -1.81 -9.75
C ILE A 270 21.62 -1.85 -8.27
N ASN A 271 21.06 -2.81 -7.51
CA ASN A 271 21.35 -2.93 -6.09
C ASN A 271 22.83 -3.27 -5.83
N ALA A 272 23.41 -4.16 -6.62
CA ALA A 272 24.82 -4.54 -6.50
C ALA A 272 25.79 -3.42 -6.92
N THR A 273 25.43 -2.62 -7.92
CA THR A 273 26.33 -1.58 -8.47
C THR A 273 26.19 -0.24 -7.74
N TYR A 274 24.97 0.19 -7.45
CA TYR A 274 24.69 1.53 -6.92
C TYR A 274 24.20 1.53 -5.47
N HIS A 275 24.10 0.36 -4.83
CA HIS A 275 23.63 0.20 -3.45
C HIS A 275 22.29 0.91 -3.17
N CYS A 276 21.44 0.98 -4.19
CA CYS A 276 20.13 1.62 -4.11
C CYS A 276 19.08 0.75 -4.81
N ASN A 277 17.81 1.07 -4.60
CA ASN A 277 16.73 0.43 -5.36
C ASN A 277 16.50 1.13 -6.71
N VAL A 278 15.83 0.46 -7.64
CA VAL A 278 15.55 0.97 -9.00
C VAL A 278 14.83 2.32 -8.98
N SER A 279 14.01 2.58 -7.96
CA SER A 279 13.31 3.87 -7.79
C SER A 279 14.24 5.01 -7.46
N GLN A 280 15.12 4.81 -6.48
CA GLN A 280 16.15 5.79 -6.12
C GLN A 280 17.08 6.07 -7.29
N TRP A 281 17.46 5.02 -8.03
CA TRP A 281 18.29 5.12 -9.22
C TRP A 281 17.62 6.01 -10.29
N ILE A 282 16.37 5.72 -10.68
CA ILE A 282 15.62 6.52 -11.67
C ILE A 282 15.35 7.94 -11.18
N ASN A 283 15.01 8.11 -9.91
CA ASN A 283 14.80 9.44 -9.33
C ASN A 283 16.09 10.28 -9.38
N GLY A 284 17.28 9.66 -9.38
CA GLY A 284 18.55 10.34 -9.67
C GLY A 284 18.52 11.10 -11.00
N PHE A 285 18.12 10.43 -12.08
CA PHE A 285 17.98 11.04 -13.41
C PHE A 285 16.92 12.14 -13.44
N ARG A 286 15.76 11.89 -12.79
CA ARG A 286 14.67 12.88 -12.69
C ARG A 286 15.11 14.15 -11.95
N ILE A 287 15.87 14.01 -10.87
CA ILE A 287 16.39 15.16 -10.12
C ILE A 287 17.46 15.89 -10.91
N ALA A 288 18.35 15.20 -11.63
CA ALA A 288 19.33 15.84 -12.51
C ALA A 288 18.63 16.70 -13.58
N HIS A 289 17.56 16.18 -14.19
CA HIS A 289 16.73 16.94 -15.14
C HIS A 289 16.02 18.12 -14.46
N ALA A 290 15.47 17.93 -13.27
CA ALA A 290 14.85 19.02 -12.50
C ALA A 290 15.85 20.14 -12.17
N GLN A 291 17.08 19.79 -11.77
CA GLN A 291 18.14 20.75 -11.50
C GLN A 291 18.51 21.57 -12.74
N GLN A 292 18.57 20.92 -13.91
CA GLN A 292 18.78 21.61 -15.18
C GLN A 292 17.65 22.62 -15.44
N LEU A 293 16.39 22.21 -15.33
CA LEU A 293 15.23 23.09 -15.53
C LEU A 293 15.18 24.24 -14.53
N LEU A 294 15.55 24.02 -13.26
CA LEU A 294 15.59 25.07 -12.25
C LEU A 294 16.65 26.14 -12.56
N ARG A 295 17.75 25.76 -13.23
CA ARG A 295 18.83 26.68 -13.66
C ARG A 295 18.50 27.39 -14.96
N SER A 296 17.91 26.69 -15.93
CA SER A 296 17.73 27.19 -17.30
C SER A 296 16.37 27.80 -17.59
N SER A 297 15.38 27.68 -16.69
CA SER A 297 14.01 28.16 -16.91
C SER A 297 13.43 28.90 -15.72
N SER A 298 12.46 29.77 -15.96
CA SER A 298 11.66 30.46 -14.95
C SER A 298 10.42 29.69 -14.49
N LEU A 299 10.27 28.42 -14.90
CA LEU A 299 9.08 27.61 -14.61
C LEU A 299 8.83 27.47 -13.10
N PRO A 300 7.57 27.52 -12.64
CA PRO A 300 7.23 27.21 -11.26
C PRO A 300 7.77 25.85 -10.82
N VAL A 301 8.20 25.73 -9.56
CA VAL A 301 8.76 24.46 -9.02
C VAL A 301 7.81 23.28 -9.22
N THR A 302 6.49 23.52 -9.14
CA THR A 302 5.46 22.50 -9.39
C THR A 302 5.46 22.02 -10.84
N GLU A 303 5.69 22.91 -11.81
CA GLU A 303 5.78 22.52 -13.23
C GLU A 303 7.07 21.76 -13.50
N VAL A 304 8.20 22.22 -12.94
CA VAL A 304 9.49 21.50 -13.03
C VAL A 304 9.39 20.08 -12.46
N MET A 305 8.70 19.92 -11.34
CA MET A 305 8.40 18.61 -10.76
C MET A 305 7.68 17.69 -11.75
N LEU A 306 6.58 18.19 -12.35
CA LEU A 306 5.77 17.42 -13.30
C LEU A 306 6.56 17.11 -14.58
N ALA A 307 7.28 18.08 -15.13
CA ALA A 307 8.11 17.93 -16.33
C ALA A 307 9.28 16.96 -16.11
N SER A 308 9.70 16.75 -14.86
CA SER A 308 10.77 15.80 -14.50
C SER A 308 10.24 14.40 -14.15
N GLY A 309 8.97 14.11 -14.43
CA GLY A 309 8.40 12.77 -14.27
C GLY A 309 7.95 12.42 -12.84
N PHE A 310 7.84 13.39 -11.93
CA PHE A 310 7.27 13.19 -10.60
C PHE A 310 5.75 13.44 -10.60
N THR A 311 5.00 12.58 -9.91
CA THR A 311 3.54 12.70 -9.75
C THR A 311 3.12 13.39 -8.45
N THR A 312 4.00 13.41 -7.45
CA THR A 312 3.69 13.95 -6.12
C THR A 312 4.80 14.86 -5.61
N LYS A 313 4.39 16.01 -5.03
CA LYS A 313 5.29 17.01 -4.43
C LYS A 313 6.12 16.46 -3.29
N SER A 314 5.55 15.57 -2.49
CA SER A 314 6.24 14.93 -1.36
C SER A 314 7.42 14.07 -1.81
N ASN A 315 7.24 13.28 -2.88
CA ASN A 315 8.31 12.45 -3.43
C ASN A 315 9.42 13.33 -4.03
N PHE A 316 9.05 14.32 -4.85
CA PHE A 316 9.99 15.24 -5.48
C PHE A 316 10.85 15.97 -4.45
N ASN A 317 10.25 16.64 -3.47
CA ASN A 317 10.99 17.40 -2.47
C ASN A 317 11.96 16.51 -1.68
N ARG A 318 11.56 15.28 -1.34
CA ARG A 318 12.40 14.33 -0.61
C ARG A 318 13.61 13.91 -1.44
N GLU A 319 13.40 13.45 -2.67
CA GLU A 319 14.51 13.01 -3.51
C GLU A 319 15.41 14.17 -3.93
N PHE A 320 14.84 15.36 -4.14
CA PHE A 320 15.61 16.57 -4.43
C PHE A 320 16.52 16.91 -3.25
N LEU A 321 15.97 16.98 -2.02
CA LEU A 321 16.76 17.22 -0.81
C LEU A 321 17.83 16.14 -0.58
N ARG A 322 17.48 14.86 -0.76
CA ARG A 322 18.40 13.73 -0.59
C ARG A 322 19.59 13.80 -1.54
N ILE A 323 19.36 14.18 -2.79
CA ILE A 323 20.40 14.19 -3.84
C ILE A 323 21.16 15.51 -3.87
N SER A 324 20.47 16.65 -3.70
CA SER A 324 21.07 17.98 -3.84
C SER A 324 21.46 18.64 -2.53
N GLY A 325 21.08 18.07 -1.38
CA GLY A 325 21.32 18.63 -0.04
C GLY A 325 20.47 19.86 0.32
N GLN A 326 19.58 20.32 -0.56
CA GLN A 326 18.77 21.53 -0.35
C GLN A 326 17.38 21.44 -0.98
N THR A 327 16.47 22.35 -0.62
CA THR A 327 15.12 22.37 -1.21
C THR A 327 15.15 22.91 -2.64
N PRO A 328 14.19 22.53 -3.52
CA PRO A 328 14.13 23.05 -4.89
C PRO A 328 14.07 24.58 -4.97
N SER A 329 13.36 25.21 -4.03
CA SER A 329 13.26 26.68 -3.95
C SER A 329 14.59 27.32 -3.58
N ALA A 330 15.29 26.78 -2.58
CA ALA A 330 16.62 27.25 -2.20
C ALA A 330 17.63 27.06 -3.34
N PHE A 331 17.57 25.92 -4.03
CA PHE A 331 18.41 25.63 -5.20
C PHE A 331 18.22 26.65 -6.32
N ARG A 332 16.97 27.05 -6.61
CA ARG A 332 16.67 28.07 -7.62
C ARG A 332 17.23 29.44 -7.23
N GLN A 333 17.09 29.83 -5.96
CA GLN A 333 17.63 31.11 -5.48
C GLN A 333 19.15 31.17 -5.63
N GLN A 334 19.85 30.08 -5.30
CA GLN A 334 21.30 29.99 -5.44
C GLN A 334 21.74 29.99 -6.92
N ALA A 335 21.02 29.28 -7.79
CA ALA A 335 21.29 29.26 -9.22
C ALA A 335 21.11 30.64 -9.89
N GLY A 336 20.11 31.42 -9.44
CA GLY A 336 19.90 32.79 -9.91
C GLY A 336 20.95 33.80 -9.41
N SER A 337 21.68 33.47 -8.35
CA SER A 337 22.74 34.31 -7.77
C SER A 337 24.15 34.04 -8.30
N MET A 338 24.34 33.10 -9.23
CA MET A 338 25.63 32.83 -9.84
C MET A 338 25.84 33.81 -11.01
N PRO A 339 26.75 34.80 -10.91
CA PRO A 339 27.00 35.72 -12.03
C PRO A 339 27.53 34.90 -13.21
N LEU A 340 27.04 35.20 -14.41
CA LEU A 340 27.67 34.77 -15.66
C LEU A 340 29.13 35.25 -15.60
N SER A 341 30.07 34.35 -15.32
CA SER A 341 31.48 34.65 -15.50
C SER A 341 31.70 34.90 -16.99
N GLU A 342 31.91 36.16 -17.34
CA GLU A 342 32.39 36.60 -18.64
C GLU A 342 33.63 35.77 -19.00
N SER A 343 33.52 34.96 -20.06
CA SER A 343 34.68 34.43 -20.76
C SER A 343 35.27 35.56 -21.59
N ALA A 344 36.42 36.07 -21.15
CA ALA A 344 37.33 36.90 -21.94
C ALA A 344 37.96 36.11 -23.10
#